data_AF-A0A4S5CGN7-F1
#
_entry.id   AF-A0A4S5CGN7-F1
#
_cell.length_a   1.000
_cell.length_b   1.000
_cell.length_c   1.000
_cell.angle_alpha   90.00
_cell.angle_beta   90.00
_cell.angle_gamma   90.00
#
_symmetry.space_group_name_H-M   'P 1'
#
loop_
_entity.id
_entity.type
_entity.pdbx_description
1 polymer ?
#
loop_
_entity_poly.entity_id
_entity_poly.type
_entity_poly.pdbx_seq_one_letter_code
_entity_poly.pdbx_strand_id
1 'polypeptide(L)'
;MTQTDLNFYEKMARASDPNTPKVLLSQLATDAQPSIRAAVANNIGCPTELFNTLAADADSQVQNAVAQNPLCPADILVSLAKGPESLQYNVATNPNCPLEQLGILACEGSYTVRARVASNKKCPAALLARLASIGDEGSRMLSAVARNPNTPASVLTSLADNDDYDVRKGVVLNPNCPVEILSDMAIDEFECLEVRWSAAQHKNLPKAQIDSLAEHDIWNVRYGVACNPSCPTELLYKLADDHSGDVRFGVINNEMCPPDLLQSLSKCDDELMRLHIAWNQNCTPDLLASLAEDADVDVRQAAIEHPHIPLSNLLTTACLDDNHTLRMKAYMILVVKTASDWNKAISEGLSLSMQICNDANGVELGEALLAAGLSTVYQSIQSAQLSQQFCSSAGPGLSISSRDCVNHSRSKTLRM
;
A
#
# COMPACT_ATOMS: atom_id res chain seq x y z
N MET A 1 6.49 29.13 -23.39
CA MET A 1 5.47 28.59 -24.33
C MET A 1 4.13 29.13 -23.87
N THR A 2 3.39 29.78 -24.75
CA THR A 2 2.08 30.38 -24.46
C THR A 2 0.98 29.34 -24.62
N GLN A 3 -0.12 29.44 -23.85
CA GLN A 3 -1.30 28.55 -23.92
C GLN A 3 -1.84 28.30 -25.35
N THR A 4 -1.64 29.25 -26.27
CA THR A 4 -2.11 29.19 -27.67
C THR A 4 -1.41 28.16 -28.55
N ASP A 5 -0.23 27.66 -28.17
CA ASP A 5 0.56 26.73 -29.01
C ASP A 5 0.33 25.24 -28.69
N LEU A 6 -0.47 24.96 -27.66
CA LEU A 6 -0.67 23.60 -27.13
C LEU A 6 -1.98 23.00 -27.62
N ASN A 7 -1.95 21.72 -28.00
CA ASN A 7 -3.16 20.96 -28.29
C ASN A 7 -3.91 20.60 -26.99
N PHE A 8 -5.13 20.07 -27.11
CA PHE A 8 -5.97 19.71 -25.95
C PHE A 8 -5.25 18.80 -24.95
N TYR A 9 -4.59 17.74 -25.43
CA TYR A 9 -3.93 16.75 -24.58
C TYR A 9 -2.72 17.35 -23.86
N GLU A 10 -1.96 18.20 -24.54
CA GLU A 10 -0.82 18.90 -23.94
C GLU A 10 -1.29 19.89 -22.87
N LYS A 11 -2.36 20.65 -23.13
CA LYS A 11 -2.95 21.55 -22.14
C LYS A 11 -3.45 20.77 -20.91
N MET A 12 -4.13 19.66 -21.13
CA MET A 12 -4.61 18.79 -20.04
C MET A 12 -3.45 18.24 -19.21
N ALA A 13 -2.40 17.74 -19.86
CA ALA A 13 -1.21 17.23 -19.17
C ALA A 13 -0.53 18.31 -18.31
N ARG A 14 -0.42 19.54 -18.83
CA ARG A 14 0.14 20.68 -18.08
C ARG A 14 -0.79 21.13 -16.96
N ALA A 15 -2.10 21.17 -17.18
CA ALA A 15 -3.06 21.57 -16.14
C ALA A 15 -3.04 20.61 -14.95
N SER A 16 -2.79 19.31 -15.19
CA SER A 16 -2.76 18.28 -14.15
C SER A 16 -1.37 18.06 -13.51
N ASP A 17 -0.30 18.56 -14.11
CA ASP A 17 1.07 18.40 -13.59
C ASP A 17 1.29 19.29 -12.34
N PRO A 18 1.58 18.71 -11.16
CA PRO A 18 1.80 19.46 -9.92
C PRO A 18 2.93 20.50 -9.98
N ASN A 19 3.88 20.34 -10.91
CA ASN A 19 5.04 21.22 -11.06
C ASN A 19 4.83 22.32 -12.10
N THR A 20 3.64 22.42 -12.69
CA THR A 20 3.36 23.43 -13.70
C THR A 20 3.52 24.84 -13.12
N PRO A 21 4.29 25.73 -13.78
CA PRO A 21 4.47 27.10 -13.31
C PRO A 21 3.14 27.84 -13.16
N LYS A 22 2.98 28.58 -12.05
CA LYS A 22 1.76 29.34 -11.72
C LYS A 22 1.25 30.22 -12.87
N VAL A 23 2.16 30.86 -13.61
CA VAL A 23 1.83 31.70 -14.77
C VAL A 23 1.12 30.90 -15.87
N LEU A 24 1.56 29.67 -16.13
CA LEU A 24 0.92 28.80 -17.12
C LEU A 24 -0.43 28.28 -16.61
N LEU A 25 -0.55 27.99 -15.32
CA LEU A 25 -1.85 27.65 -14.70
C LEU A 25 -2.85 28.81 -14.81
N SER A 26 -2.42 30.05 -14.58
CA SER A 26 -3.27 31.24 -14.74
C SER A 26 -3.76 31.42 -16.18
N GLN A 27 -2.95 31.07 -17.18
CA GLN A 27 -3.40 31.06 -18.57
C GLN A 27 -4.45 29.96 -18.79
N LEU A 28 -4.12 28.72 -18.44
CA LEU A 28 -5.00 27.55 -18.59
C LEU A 28 -6.32 27.67 -17.83
N ALA A 29 -6.37 28.42 -16.74
CA ALA A 29 -7.59 28.71 -15.99
C ALA A 29 -8.64 29.50 -16.79
N THR A 30 -8.26 30.12 -17.90
CA THR A 30 -9.18 30.84 -18.80
C THR A 30 -9.46 30.08 -20.10
N ASP A 31 -9.05 28.81 -20.20
CA ASP A 31 -9.24 28.01 -21.40
C ASP A 31 -10.72 27.81 -21.74
N ALA A 32 -11.05 27.73 -23.03
CA ALA A 32 -12.43 27.53 -23.48
C ALA A 32 -13.00 26.19 -22.99
N GLN A 33 -12.17 25.15 -22.83
CA GLN A 33 -12.61 23.83 -22.40
C GLN A 33 -12.74 23.75 -20.87
N PRO A 34 -13.94 23.47 -20.32
CA PRO A 34 -14.14 23.35 -18.88
C PRO A 34 -13.27 22.29 -18.23
N SER A 35 -12.99 21.19 -18.93
CA SER A 35 -12.14 20.11 -18.42
C SER A 35 -10.70 20.57 -18.13
N ILE A 36 -10.16 21.52 -18.92
CA ILE A 36 -8.83 22.09 -18.68
C ILE A 36 -8.88 23.02 -17.46
N ARG A 37 -9.93 23.85 -17.35
CA ARG A 37 -10.10 24.73 -16.18
C ARG A 37 -10.30 23.94 -14.89
N ALA A 38 -11.06 22.84 -14.94
CA ALA A 38 -11.24 21.92 -13.82
C ALA A 38 -9.92 21.23 -13.42
N ALA A 39 -9.10 20.84 -14.39
CA ALA A 39 -7.77 20.29 -14.11
C ALA A 39 -6.87 21.31 -13.40
N VAL A 40 -6.89 22.58 -13.82
CA VAL A 40 -6.19 23.67 -13.09
C VAL A 40 -6.75 23.84 -11.68
N ALA A 41 -8.07 23.85 -11.51
CA ALA A 41 -8.73 23.99 -10.22
C ALA A 41 -8.36 22.86 -9.24
N ASN A 42 -8.17 21.64 -9.72
CA ASN A 42 -7.78 20.49 -8.91
C ASN A 42 -6.26 20.38 -8.65
N ASN A 43 -5.45 21.19 -9.33
CA ASN A 43 -3.99 21.14 -9.20
C ASN A 43 -3.55 21.68 -7.83
N ILE A 44 -2.63 20.98 -7.15
CA ILE A 44 -2.06 21.42 -5.86
C ILE A 44 -1.24 22.72 -5.99
N GLY A 45 -0.76 23.04 -7.19
CA GLY A 45 -0.07 24.28 -7.53
C GLY A 45 -1.01 25.43 -7.91
N CYS A 46 -2.34 25.24 -7.86
CA CYS A 46 -3.31 26.25 -8.24
C CYS A 46 -3.09 27.56 -7.45
N PRO A 47 -2.83 28.70 -8.13
CA PRO A 47 -2.67 29.98 -7.47
C PRO A 47 -3.93 30.38 -6.70
N THR A 48 -3.75 30.85 -5.45
CA THR A 48 -4.86 31.20 -4.54
C THR A 48 -5.81 32.25 -5.12
N GLU A 49 -5.28 33.18 -5.93
CA GLU A 49 -6.04 34.24 -6.60
C GLU A 49 -7.09 33.70 -7.58
N LEU A 50 -6.88 32.50 -8.13
CA LEU A 50 -7.78 31.91 -9.13
C LEU A 50 -9.01 31.22 -8.51
N PHE A 51 -8.97 30.88 -7.22
CA PHE A 51 -10.10 30.16 -6.60
C PHE A 51 -11.40 30.94 -6.66
N ASN A 52 -11.37 32.26 -6.48
CA ASN A 52 -12.55 33.11 -6.64
C ASN A 52 -13.14 33.00 -8.06
N THR A 53 -12.28 33.09 -9.07
CA THR A 53 -12.72 33.03 -10.48
C THR A 53 -13.24 31.66 -10.87
N LEU A 54 -12.57 30.58 -10.43
CA LEU A 54 -12.93 29.20 -10.77
C LEU A 54 -14.15 28.73 -9.97
N ALA A 55 -14.37 29.24 -8.75
CA ALA A 55 -15.57 28.97 -7.97
C ALA A 55 -16.82 29.60 -8.58
N ALA A 56 -16.67 30.71 -9.30
CA ALA A 56 -17.74 31.40 -10.03
C ALA A 56 -17.89 30.92 -11.48
N ASP A 57 -17.19 29.85 -11.88
CA ASP A 57 -17.22 29.32 -13.25
C ASP A 57 -18.64 28.87 -13.62
N ALA A 58 -19.03 29.00 -14.89
CA ALA A 58 -20.35 28.58 -15.35
C ALA A 58 -20.51 27.05 -15.36
N ASP A 59 -19.39 26.32 -15.43
CA ASP A 59 -19.38 24.86 -15.49
C ASP A 59 -19.27 24.22 -14.11
N SER A 60 -20.18 23.31 -13.80
CA SER A 60 -20.23 22.64 -12.49
C SER A 60 -19.04 21.71 -12.24
N GLN A 61 -18.37 21.19 -13.27
CA GLN A 61 -17.17 20.37 -13.10
C GLN A 61 -16.03 21.21 -12.53
N VAL A 62 -15.89 22.46 -12.98
CA VAL A 62 -14.87 23.39 -12.48
C VAL A 62 -15.16 23.75 -11.02
N GLN A 63 -16.40 24.09 -10.70
CA GLN A 63 -16.80 24.40 -9.31
C GLN A 63 -16.58 23.20 -8.37
N ASN A 64 -16.92 21.98 -8.81
CA ASN A 64 -16.66 20.76 -8.05
C ASN A 64 -15.16 20.53 -7.83
N ALA A 65 -14.32 20.76 -8.85
CA ALA A 65 -12.87 20.64 -8.73
C ALA A 65 -12.30 21.66 -7.72
N VAL A 66 -12.82 22.89 -7.69
CA VAL A 66 -12.46 23.87 -6.66
C VAL A 66 -12.85 23.37 -5.27
N ALA A 67 -14.07 22.85 -5.09
CA ALA A 67 -14.55 22.33 -3.82
C ALA A 67 -13.74 21.11 -3.32
N GLN A 68 -13.16 20.32 -4.22
CA GLN A 68 -12.34 19.15 -3.89
C GLN A 68 -10.88 19.50 -3.56
N ASN A 69 -10.37 20.65 -4.03
CA ASN A 69 -8.98 21.01 -3.84
C ASN A 69 -8.68 21.22 -2.34
N PRO A 70 -7.70 20.48 -1.75
CA PRO A 70 -7.37 20.58 -0.33
C PRO A 70 -6.78 21.94 0.08
N LEU A 71 -6.40 22.79 -0.87
CA LEU A 71 -5.91 24.15 -0.64
C LEU A 71 -6.96 25.24 -0.89
N CYS A 72 -8.20 24.85 -1.22
CA CYS A 72 -9.29 25.80 -1.39
C CYS A 72 -9.50 26.63 -0.10
N PRO A 73 -9.52 27.97 -0.20
CA PRO A 73 -9.75 28.84 0.95
C PRO A 73 -11.12 28.64 1.59
N ALA A 74 -11.18 28.83 2.91
CA ALA A 74 -12.35 28.61 3.74
C ALA A 74 -13.59 29.44 3.32
N ASP A 75 -13.38 30.71 2.98
CA ASP A 75 -14.42 31.65 2.52
C ASP A 75 -15.06 31.20 1.20
N ILE A 76 -14.25 30.65 0.29
CA ILE A 76 -14.73 30.07 -0.97
C ILE A 76 -15.56 28.82 -0.72
N LEU A 77 -15.11 27.94 0.18
CA LEU A 77 -15.86 26.74 0.56
C LEU A 77 -17.24 27.10 1.17
N VAL A 78 -17.31 28.15 1.99
CA VAL A 78 -18.58 28.68 2.55
C VAL A 78 -19.51 29.18 1.43
N SER A 79 -18.96 29.82 0.39
CA SER A 79 -19.76 30.26 -0.76
C SER A 79 -20.30 29.08 -1.58
N LEU A 80 -19.47 28.07 -1.84
CA LEU A 80 -19.83 26.88 -2.62
C LEU A 80 -20.84 25.98 -1.89
N ALA A 81 -20.81 25.97 -0.55
CA ALA A 81 -21.75 25.23 0.27
C ALA A 81 -23.22 25.69 0.11
N LYS A 82 -23.46 26.90 -0.42
CA LYS A 82 -24.81 27.40 -0.72
C LYS A 82 -25.36 26.91 -2.06
N GLY A 83 -24.52 26.21 -2.84
CA GLY A 83 -24.88 25.68 -4.15
C GLY A 83 -25.62 24.33 -4.08
N PRO A 84 -25.70 23.61 -5.21
CA PRO A 84 -26.35 22.31 -5.28
C PRO A 84 -25.67 21.25 -4.40
N GLU A 85 -26.38 20.15 -4.16
CA GLU A 85 -25.93 19.02 -3.33
C GLU A 85 -24.53 18.51 -3.72
N SER A 86 -24.18 18.52 -5.01
CA SER A 86 -22.85 18.10 -5.48
C SER A 86 -21.71 18.95 -4.90
N LEU A 87 -21.92 20.26 -4.76
CA LEU A 87 -20.93 21.14 -4.15
C LEU A 87 -20.91 20.97 -2.64
N GLN A 88 -22.08 20.90 -1.99
CA GLN A 88 -22.18 20.64 -0.56
C GLN A 88 -21.45 19.36 -0.15
N TYR A 89 -21.61 18.30 -0.95
CA TYR A 89 -20.93 17.03 -0.78
C TYR A 89 -19.39 17.18 -0.83
N ASN A 90 -18.87 17.90 -1.81
CA ASN A 90 -17.43 18.12 -1.97
C ASN A 90 -16.89 19.02 -0.85
N VAL A 91 -17.61 20.09 -0.49
CA VAL A 91 -17.26 20.97 0.63
C VAL A 91 -17.25 20.20 1.95
N ALA A 92 -18.23 19.33 2.22
CA ALA A 92 -18.27 18.50 3.42
C ALA A 92 -17.07 17.56 3.53
N THR A 93 -16.55 17.07 2.40
CA THR A 93 -15.38 16.17 2.36
C THR A 93 -14.05 16.93 2.45
N ASN A 94 -14.04 18.23 2.16
CA ASN A 94 -12.82 19.01 2.07
C ASN A 94 -12.12 19.16 3.45
N PRO A 95 -10.80 18.89 3.55
CA PRO A 95 -10.06 19.01 4.81
C PRO A 95 -9.94 20.45 5.34
N ASN A 96 -10.18 21.47 4.51
CA ASN A 96 -10.19 22.88 4.90
C ASN A 96 -11.59 23.46 5.14
N CYS A 97 -12.64 22.64 5.12
CA CYS A 97 -13.99 23.09 5.45
C CYS A 97 -14.05 23.65 6.87
N PRO A 98 -14.54 24.89 7.08
CA PRO A 98 -14.70 25.47 8.40
C PRO A 98 -15.68 24.68 9.28
N LEU A 99 -15.39 24.60 10.58
CA LEU A 99 -16.21 23.82 11.52
C LEU A 99 -17.67 24.33 11.59
N GLU A 100 -17.87 25.65 11.52
CA GLU A 100 -19.20 26.24 11.47
C GLU A 100 -19.97 25.78 10.23
N GLN A 101 -19.31 25.74 9.07
CA GLN A 101 -19.93 25.27 7.83
C GLN A 101 -20.24 23.78 7.87
N LEU A 102 -19.38 22.95 8.47
CA LEU A 102 -19.70 21.54 8.75
C LEU A 102 -20.95 21.42 9.63
N GLY A 103 -21.08 22.28 10.64
CA GLY A 103 -22.25 22.35 11.51
C GLY A 103 -23.54 22.67 10.75
N ILE A 104 -23.49 23.62 9.81
CA ILE A 104 -24.63 23.96 8.95
C ILE A 104 -24.99 22.77 8.05
N LEU A 105 -24.00 22.19 7.34
CA LEU A 105 -24.22 21.05 6.44
C LEU A 105 -24.74 19.80 7.18
N ALA A 106 -24.34 19.61 8.44
CA ALA A 106 -24.87 18.55 9.29
C ALA A 106 -26.35 18.76 9.69
N CYS A 107 -26.84 20.00 9.70
CA CYS A 107 -28.24 20.30 10.03
C CYS A 107 -29.12 20.31 8.78
N GLU A 108 -28.66 21.00 7.73
CA GLU A 108 -29.47 21.34 6.56
C GLU A 108 -29.20 20.43 5.35
N GLY A 109 -28.04 19.75 5.32
CA GLY A 109 -27.64 18.91 4.20
C GLY A 109 -28.50 17.66 4.06
N SER A 110 -28.49 17.06 2.87
CA SER A 110 -29.10 15.75 2.65
C SER A 110 -28.37 14.66 3.45
N TYR A 111 -28.98 13.48 3.53
CA TYR A 111 -28.32 12.29 4.09
C TYR A 111 -26.92 12.04 3.51
N THR A 112 -26.73 12.24 2.19
CA THR A 112 -25.42 12.00 1.55
C THR A 112 -24.38 13.01 2.01
N VAL A 113 -24.78 14.28 2.18
CA VAL A 113 -23.93 15.36 2.70
C VAL A 113 -23.60 15.12 4.16
N ARG A 114 -24.58 14.74 4.99
CA ARG A 114 -24.37 14.41 6.41
C ARG A 114 -23.40 13.26 6.61
N ALA A 115 -23.48 12.21 5.80
CA ALA A 115 -22.49 11.12 5.81
C ALA A 115 -21.07 11.61 5.46
N ARG A 116 -20.93 12.60 4.57
CA ARG A 116 -19.63 13.22 4.26
C ARG A 116 -19.11 14.10 5.39
N VAL A 117 -19.99 14.84 6.06
CA VAL A 117 -19.63 15.58 7.29
C VAL A 117 -19.14 14.62 8.37
N ALA A 118 -19.84 13.50 8.59
CA ALA A 118 -19.41 12.44 9.51
C ALA A 118 -18.06 11.83 9.13
N SER A 119 -17.77 11.69 7.83
CA SER A 119 -16.48 11.16 7.34
C SER A 119 -15.32 12.16 7.44
N ASN A 120 -15.58 13.45 7.68
CA ASN A 120 -14.54 14.47 7.72
C ASN A 120 -13.70 14.35 9.00
N LYS A 121 -12.37 14.21 8.86
CA LYS A 121 -11.44 14.06 9.99
C LYS A 121 -11.41 15.26 10.96
N LYS A 122 -11.89 16.44 10.54
CA LYS A 122 -12.03 17.62 11.40
C LYS A 122 -13.41 17.76 12.03
N CYS A 123 -14.34 16.85 11.74
CA CYS A 123 -15.67 16.88 12.33
C CYS A 123 -15.56 16.79 13.86
N PRO A 124 -16.12 17.76 14.61
CA PRO A 124 -15.98 17.80 16.05
C PRO A 124 -16.86 16.73 16.72
N ALA A 125 -16.39 16.22 17.85
CA ALA A 125 -17.03 15.18 18.63
C ALA A 125 -18.51 15.46 18.95
N ALA A 126 -18.83 16.72 19.30
CA ALA A 126 -20.21 17.14 19.57
C ALA A 126 -21.12 17.05 18.34
N LEU A 127 -20.59 17.29 17.13
CA LEU A 127 -21.36 17.17 15.90
C LEU A 127 -21.59 15.71 15.51
N LEU A 128 -20.58 14.85 15.70
CA LEU A 128 -20.70 13.41 15.52
C LEU A 128 -21.77 12.80 16.45
N ALA A 129 -21.80 13.23 17.72
CA ALA A 129 -22.85 12.83 18.67
C ALA A 129 -24.24 13.25 18.22
N ARG A 130 -24.39 14.46 17.68
CA ARG A 130 -25.66 14.93 17.11
C ARG A 130 -26.07 14.10 15.89
N LEU A 131 -25.15 13.83 14.97
CA LEU A 131 -25.43 13.01 13.78
C LEU A 131 -25.86 11.60 14.16
N ALA A 132 -25.21 10.98 15.15
CA ALA A 132 -25.59 9.65 15.66
C ALA A 132 -27.01 9.60 16.26
N SER A 133 -27.52 10.73 16.78
CA SER A 133 -28.86 10.82 17.37
C SER A 133 -29.99 11.03 16.36
N ILE A 134 -29.68 11.17 15.06
CA ILE A 134 -30.70 11.34 14.01
C ILE A 134 -31.29 9.95 13.71
N GLY A 135 -32.38 9.59 14.40
CA GLY A 135 -32.94 8.24 14.47
C GLY A 135 -33.48 7.61 13.18
N ASP A 136 -33.44 8.31 12.04
CA ASP A 136 -33.99 7.84 10.75
C ASP A 136 -32.94 7.75 9.63
N GLU A 137 -31.65 7.89 9.94
CA GLU A 137 -30.62 7.92 8.92
C GLU A 137 -29.93 6.58 8.70
N GLY A 138 -29.78 6.23 7.41
CA GLY A 138 -29.26 4.95 6.97
C GLY A 138 -27.87 4.62 7.52
N SER A 139 -27.59 3.32 7.54
CA SER A 139 -26.42 2.69 8.14
C SER A 139 -25.08 3.23 7.65
N ARG A 140 -25.01 3.81 6.44
CA ARG A 140 -23.76 4.41 5.93
C ARG A 140 -23.36 5.68 6.68
N MET A 141 -24.31 6.50 7.10
CA MET A 141 -24.00 7.70 7.90
C MET A 141 -23.53 7.29 9.30
N LEU A 142 -24.24 6.39 9.96
CA LEU A 142 -23.86 5.88 11.29
C LEU A 142 -22.51 5.14 11.25
N SER A 143 -22.23 4.35 10.20
CA SER A 143 -20.92 3.72 10.00
C SER A 143 -19.81 4.76 9.79
N ALA A 144 -20.09 5.86 9.08
CA ALA A 144 -19.14 6.96 8.93
C ALA A 144 -18.88 7.68 10.26
N VAL A 145 -19.91 7.89 11.09
CA VAL A 145 -19.74 8.39 12.46
C VAL A 145 -18.90 7.40 13.26
N ALA A 146 -19.24 6.12 13.26
CA ALA A 146 -18.53 5.10 14.02
C ALA A 146 -17.04 5.03 13.65
N ARG A 147 -16.67 5.15 12.37
CA ARG A 147 -15.27 5.10 11.91
C ARG A 147 -14.46 6.38 12.18
N ASN A 148 -15.11 7.51 12.51
CA ASN A 148 -14.40 8.77 12.65
C ASN A 148 -13.53 8.79 13.93
N PRO A 149 -12.23 9.11 13.85
CA PRO A 149 -11.35 9.13 15.02
C PRO A 149 -11.79 10.07 16.15
N ASN A 150 -12.60 11.09 15.86
CA ASN A 150 -13.09 12.06 16.84
C ASN A 150 -14.42 11.63 17.50
N THR A 151 -14.94 10.45 17.18
CA THR A 151 -16.22 9.99 17.73
C THR A 151 -16.07 9.70 19.22
N PRO A 152 -16.91 10.30 20.09
CA PRO A 152 -16.86 10.05 21.52
C PRO A 152 -17.07 8.57 21.86
N ALA A 153 -16.41 8.08 22.90
CA ALA A 153 -16.60 6.74 23.43
C ALA A 153 -18.08 6.43 23.74
N SER A 154 -18.82 7.38 24.31
CA SER A 154 -20.26 7.20 24.61
C SER A 154 -21.12 6.98 23.36
N VAL A 155 -20.74 7.57 22.23
CA VAL A 155 -21.41 7.37 20.95
C VAL A 155 -21.03 6.00 20.39
N LEU A 156 -19.75 5.62 20.47
CA LEU A 156 -19.31 4.28 20.07
C LEU A 156 -20.02 3.18 20.85
N THR A 157 -20.21 3.34 22.16
CA THR A 157 -21.00 2.41 22.98
C THR A 157 -22.41 2.26 22.45
N SER A 158 -23.11 3.38 22.17
CA SER A 158 -24.47 3.32 21.61
C SER A 158 -24.53 2.71 20.21
N LEU A 159 -23.48 2.85 19.41
CA LEU A 159 -23.42 2.31 18.05
C LEU A 159 -22.98 0.83 18.01
N ALA A 160 -22.34 0.33 19.08
CA ALA A 160 -21.97 -1.08 19.21
C ALA A 160 -23.21 -1.98 19.28
N ASP A 161 -24.30 -1.48 19.90
CA ASP A 161 -25.59 -2.17 20.00
C ASP A 161 -26.48 -2.02 18.76
N ASN A 162 -25.97 -1.46 17.65
CA ASN A 162 -26.77 -1.24 16.45
C ASN A 162 -27.03 -2.56 15.71
N ASP A 163 -28.25 -2.76 15.21
CA ASP A 163 -28.61 -3.97 14.45
C ASP A 163 -27.82 -4.11 13.13
N ASP A 164 -27.35 -3.01 12.56
CA ASP A 164 -26.64 -3.01 11.30
C ASP A 164 -25.16 -3.36 11.45
N TYR A 165 -24.75 -4.41 10.74
CA TYR A 165 -23.39 -4.91 10.68
C TYR A 165 -22.35 -3.85 10.26
N ASP A 166 -22.65 -3.00 9.27
CA ASP A 166 -21.71 -1.99 8.77
C ASP A 166 -21.43 -0.93 9.83
N VAL A 167 -22.40 -0.67 10.72
CA VAL A 167 -22.25 0.26 11.85
C VAL A 167 -21.34 -0.36 12.90
N ARG A 168 -21.62 -1.59 13.33
CA ARG A 168 -20.81 -2.33 14.32
C ARG A 168 -19.36 -2.55 13.85
N LYS A 169 -19.17 -2.90 12.57
CA LYS A 169 -17.85 -2.95 11.94
C LYS A 169 -17.15 -1.58 11.97
N GLY A 170 -17.91 -0.51 11.75
CA GLY A 170 -17.40 0.86 11.84
C GLY A 170 -16.89 1.21 13.23
N VAL A 171 -17.56 0.73 14.29
CA VAL A 171 -17.15 0.94 15.69
C VAL A 171 -15.80 0.27 15.96
N VAL A 172 -15.68 -1.01 15.59
CA VAL A 172 -14.44 -1.78 15.79
C VAL A 172 -13.27 -1.23 14.99
N LEU A 173 -13.50 -0.70 13.79
CA LEU A 173 -12.46 -0.07 12.97
C LEU A 173 -12.08 1.34 13.43
N ASN A 174 -12.73 1.89 14.46
CA ASN A 174 -12.36 3.18 15.00
C ASN A 174 -11.00 3.08 15.71
N PRO A 175 -10.00 3.90 15.33
CA PRO A 175 -8.67 3.84 15.94
C PRO A 175 -8.63 4.18 17.44
N ASN A 176 -9.70 4.79 17.97
CA ASN A 176 -9.90 5.14 19.37
C ASN A 176 -11.04 4.34 20.01
N CYS A 177 -11.42 3.19 19.45
CA CYS A 177 -12.44 2.32 20.03
C CYS A 177 -12.06 1.92 21.48
N PRO A 178 -12.97 2.09 22.46
CA PRO A 178 -12.77 1.61 23.83
C PRO A 178 -12.47 0.11 23.90
N VAL A 179 -11.57 -0.26 24.81
CA VAL A 179 -11.13 -1.66 24.99
C VAL A 179 -12.27 -2.56 25.43
N GLU A 180 -13.20 -2.03 26.21
CA GLU A 180 -14.38 -2.77 26.69
C GLU A 180 -15.24 -3.23 25.51
N ILE A 181 -15.55 -2.32 24.58
CA ILE A 181 -16.32 -2.63 23.36
C ILE A 181 -15.57 -3.66 22.51
N LEU A 182 -14.26 -3.49 22.32
CA LEU A 182 -13.45 -4.45 21.56
C LEU A 182 -13.46 -5.84 22.20
N SER A 183 -13.41 -5.91 23.53
CA SER A 183 -13.40 -7.18 24.27
C SER A 183 -14.75 -7.89 24.15
N ASP A 184 -15.85 -7.16 24.33
CA ASP A 184 -17.20 -7.69 24.25
C ASP A 184 -17.53 -8.17 22.83
N MET A 185 -17.22 -7.36 21.81
CA MET A 185 -17.49 -7.72 20.41
C MET A 185 -16.57 -8.82 19.87
N ALA A 186 -15.38 -9.02 20.45
CA ALA A 186 -14.49 -10.12 20.06
C ALA A 186 -15.06 -11.49 20.44
N ILE A 187 -15.84 -11.57 21.51
CA ILE A 187 -16.34 -12.83 22.06
C ILE A 187 -17.85 -13.06 21.82
N ASP A 188 -18.56 -12.08 21.27
CA ASP A 188 -19.98 -12.21 20.97
C ASP A 188 -20.24 -13.28 19.89
N GLU A 189 -20.88 -14.38 20.27
CA GLU A 189 -21.17 -15.50 19.37
C GLU A 189 -22.19 -15.16 18.28
N PHE A 190 -23.10 -14.22 18.56
CA PHE A 190 -24.10 -13.74 17.61
C PHE A 190 -23.54 -12.70 16.64
N GLU A 191 -22.38 -12.16 16.96
CA GLU A 191 -21.67 -11.25 16.10
C GLU A 191 -21.10 -11.98 14.88
N CYS A 192 -21.11 -11.29 13.74
CA CYS A 192 -20.52 -11.83 12.53
C CYS A 192 -19.01 -12.12 12.71
N LEU A 193 -18.50 -13.05 11.92
CA LEU A 193 -17.09 -13.43 11.97
C LEU A 193 -16.18 -12.21 11.72
N GLU A 194 -16.60 -11.30 10.84
CA GLU A 194 -15.78 -10.18 10.41
C GLU A 194 -15.66 -9.06 11.47
N VAL A 195 -16.62 -8.92 12.37
CA VAL A 195 -16.51 -7.95 13.47
C VAL A 195 -15.66 -8.56 14.59
N ARG A 196 -15.90 -9.83 14.95
CA ARG A 196 -15.14 -10.54 15.98
C ARG A 196 -13.64 -10.51 15.75
N TRP A 197 -13.19 -10.97 14.59
CA TRP A 197 -11.75 -11.04 14.29
C TRP A 197 -11.11 -9.63 14.16
N SER A 198 -11.88 -8.59 13.78
CA SER A 198 -11.41 -7.21 13.66
C SER A 198 -11.23 -6.60 15.04
N ALA A 199 -12.11 -6.97 15.97
CA ALA A 199 -12.02 -6.56 17.36
C ALA A 199 -10.80 -7.21 18.02
N ALA A 200 -10.63 -8.52 17.84
CA ALA A 200 -9.46 -9.28 18.31
C ALA A 200 -8.13 -8.83 17.66
N GLN A 201 -8.15 -8.36 16.41
CA GLN A 201 -6.98 -7.81 15.70
C GLN A 201 -6.68 -6.35 16.09
N HIS A 202 -7.56 -5.67 16.82
CA HIS A 202 -7.43 -4.25 17.04
C HIS A 202 -6.17 -3.89 17.86
N LYS A 203 -5.36 -2.96 17.34
CA LYS A 203 -4.05 -2.58 17.93
C LYS A 203 -4.11 -2.05 19.36
N ASN A 204 -5.26 -1.53 19.79
CA ASN A 204 -5.45 -0.97 21.14
C ASN A 204 -5.82 -2.03 22.19
N LEU A 205 -6.00 -3.30 21.82
CA LEU A 205 -6.23 -4.35 22.81
C LEU A 205 -5.00 -4.47 23.73
N PRO A 206 -5.16 -4.36 25.06
CA PRO A 206 -4.06 -4.56 25.97
C PRO A 206 -3.64 -6.03 26.02
N LYS A 207 -2.40 -6.28 26.42
CA LYS A 207 -1.81 -7.63 26.48
C LYS A 207 -2.69 -8.63 27.24
N ALA A 208 -3.30 -8.23 28.36
CA ALA A 208 -4.12 -9.14 29.16
C ALA A 208 -5.34 -9.66 28.39
N GLN A 209 -5.99 -8.80 27.58
CA GLN A 209 -7.11 -9.19 26.72
C GLN A 209 -6.63 -10.07 25.57
N ILE A 210 -5.49 -9.72 24.93
CA ILE A 210 -4.88 -10.56 23.89
C ILE A 210 -4.58 -11.96 24.43
N ASP A 211 -3.93 -12.06 25.59
CA ASP A 211 -3.59 -13.33 26.24
C ASP A 211 -4.86 -14.15 26.54
N SER A 212 -5.96 -13.50 26.97
CA SER A 212 -7.24 -14.18 27.24
C SER A 212 -7.95 -14.66 25.97
N LEU A 213 -7.96 -13.84 24.91
CA LEU A 213 -8.63 -14.16 23.65
C LEU A 213 -7.90 -15.26 22.87
N ALA A 214 -6.59 -15.43 23.09
CA ALA A 214 -5.80 -16.49 22.50
C ALA A 214 -6.20 -17.89 22.98
N GLU A 215 -6.80 -18.00 24.17
CA GLU A 215 -7.29 -19.26 24.73
C GLU A 215 -8.76 -19.52 24.39
N HIS A 216 -9.40 -18.65 23.61
CA HIS A 216 -10.82 -18.76 23.36
C HIS A 216 -11.14 -19.98 22.50
N ASP A 217 -12.24 -20.69 22.78
CA ASP A 217 -12.65 -21.89 22.06
C ASP A 217 -12.91 -21.67 20.55
N ILE A 218 -13.26 -20.44 20.15
CA ILE A 218 -13.66 -20.13 18.78
C ILE A 218 -12.42 -19.72 17.98
N TRP A 219 -12.16 -20.46 16.91
CA TRP A 219 -10.95 -20.29 16.09
C TRP A 219 -10.83 -18.89 15.48
N ASN A 220 -11.94 -18.22 15.10
CA ASN A 220 -11.87 -16.91 14.44
C ASN A 220 -11.46 -15.79 15.41
N VAL A 221 -11.69 -15.96 16.72
CA VAL A 221 -11.21 -15.07 17.77
C VAL A 221 -9.69 -15.23 17.90
N ARG A 222 -9.23 -16.48 18.01
CA ARG A 222 -7.78 -16.80 18.05
C ARG A 222 -7.07 -16.37 16.76
N TYR A 223 -7.73 -16.45 15.61
CA TYR A 223 -7.24 -15.93 14.34
C TYR A 223 -7.03 -14.42 14.39
N GLY A 224 -8.01 -13.66 14.88
CA GLY A 224 -7.88 -12.21 15.03
C GLY A 224 -6.73 -11.84 15.96
N VAL A 225 -6.53 -12.59 17.06
CA VAL A 225 -5.37 -12.46 17.94
C VAL A 225 -4.06 -12.73 17.21
N ALA A 226 -4.00 -13.82 16.43
CA ALA A 226 -2.83 -14.19 15.64
C ALA A 226 -2.46 -13.10 14.61
N CYS A 227 -3.45 -12.39 14.06
CA CYS A 227 -3.24 -11.27 13.12
C CYS A 227 -3.00 -9.91 13.80
N ASN A 228 -3.07 -9.82 15.15
CA ASN A 228 -2.98 -8.56 15.87
C ASN A 228 -1.54 -8.01 15.83
N PRO A 229 -1.31 -6.75 15.42
CA PRO A 229 0.04 -6.15 15.37
C PRO A 229 0.69 -5.99 16.76
N SER A 230 -0.11 -6.02 17.82
CA SER A 230 0.35 -5.98 19.22
C SER A 230 0.48 -7.38 19.84
N CYS A 231 0.33 -8.46 19.06
CA CYS A 231 0.44 -9.83 19.54
C CYS A 231 1.87 -10.11 20.04
N PRO A 232 2.06 -10.51 21.31
CA PRO A 232 3.38 -10.86 21.83
C PRO A 232 3.98 -12.06 21.09
N THR A 233 5.28 -12.02 20.82
CA THR A 233 6.00 -13.09 20.12
C THR A 233 5.83 -14.47 20.76
N GLU A 234 5.87 -14.57 22.09
CA GLU A 234 5.61 -15.82 22.82
C GLU A 234 4.23 -16.44 22.50
N LEU A 235 3.24 -15.58 22.25
CA LEU A 235 1.90 -16.01 21.90
C LEU A 235 1.80 -16.46 20.45
N LEU A 236 2.58 -15.85 19.54
CA LEU A 236 2.69 -16.31 18.16
C LEU A 236 3.26 -17.73 18.09
N TYR A 237 4.27 -18.06 18.91
CA TYR A 237 4.76 -19.44 19.02
C TYR A 237 3.68 -20.39 19.50
N LYS A 238 2.88 -20.00 20.50
CA LYS A 238 1.76 -20.83 20.98
C LYS A 238 0.69 -21.03 19.90
N LEU A 239 0.31 -19.98 19.18
CA LEU A 239 -0.71 -20.02 18.14
C LEU A 239 -0.23 -20.71 16.84
N ALA A 240 1.09 -20.85 16.65
CA ALA A 240 1.66 -21.62 15.56
C ALA A 240 1.33 -23.13 15.67
N ASP A 241 1.10 -23.62 16.91
CA ASP A 241 0.67 -24.99 17.20
C ASP A 241 -0.86 -25.12 17.29
N ASP A 242 -1.63 -24.10 16.90
CA ASP A 242 -3.09 -24.15 16.97
C ASP A 242 -3.67 -25.25 16.07
N HIS A 243 -4.69 -25.93 16.56
CA HIS A 243 -5.41 -26.98 15.83
C HIS A 243 -6.03 -26.47 14.52
N SER A 244 -6.43 -25.19 14.48
CA SER A 244 -7.04 -24.56 13.31
C SER A 244 -5.98 -24.07 12.33
N GLY A 245 -6.06 -24.51 11.07
CA GLY A 245 -5.20 -24.02 9.99
C GLY A 245 -5.29 -22.51 9.81
N ASP A 246 -6.50 -21.95 9.89
CA ASP A 246 -6.72 -20.50 9.80
C ASP A 246 -5.90 -19.73 10.83
N VAL A 247 -5.87 -20.15 12.10
CA VAL A 247 -5.11 -19.47 13.16
C VAL A 247 -3.62 -19.47 12.84
N ARG A 248 -3.09 -20.60 12.34
CA ARG A 248 -1.70 -20.68 11.87
C ARG A 248 -1.43 -19.76 10.68
N PHE A 249 -2.38 -19.60 9.75
CA PHE A 249 -2.29 -18.56 8.71
C PHE A 249 -2.26 -17.16 9.30
N GLY A 250 -3.02 -16.90 10.36
CA GLY A 250 -2.97 -15.63 11.08
C GLY A 250 -1.57 -15.33 11.62
N VAL A 251 -0.90 -16.33 12.19
CA VAL A 251 0.50 -16.23 12.64
C VAL A 251 1.43 -15.94 11.47
N ILE A 252 1.29 -16.67 10.35
CA ILE A 252 2.11 -16.46 9.14
C ILE A 252 1.88 -15.06 8.57
N ASN A 253 0.67 -14.51 8.59
CA ASN A 253 0.39 -13.19 8.03
C ASN A 253 0.68 -12.04 9.01
N ASN A 254 1.12 -12.33 10.24
CA ASN A 254 1.45 -11.29 11.22
C ASN A 254 2.77 -10.59 10.86
N GLU A 255 2.76 -9.25 10.85
CA GLU A 255 3.93 -8.40 10.58
C GLU A 255 5.08 -8.60 11.59
N MET A 256 4.76 -9.09 12.79
CA MET A 256 5.70 -9.36 13.88
C MET A 256 6.10 -10.85 13.96
N CYS A 257 5.70 -11.68 13.00
CA CYS A 257 6.06 -13.10 12.97
C CYS A 257 7.59 -13.26 12.84
N PRO A 258 8.26 -13.93 13.80
CA PRO A 258 9.71 -14.11 13.76
C PRO A 258 10.15 -15.00 12.58
N PRO A 259 11.31 -14.71 11.95
CA PRO A 259 11.79 -15.50 10.83
C PRO A 259 12.09 -16.97 11.16
N ASP A 260 12.54 -17.26 12.38
CA ASP A 260 12.78 -18.64 12.84
C ASP A 260 11.47 -19.42 13.05
N LEU A 261 10.39 -18.74 13.43
CA LEU A 261 9.05 -19.33 13.49
C LEU A 261 8.54 -19.66 12.08
N LEU A 262 8.70 -18.74 11.12
CA LEU A 262 8.40 -19.00 9.70
C LEU A 262 9.18 -20.21 9.18
N GLN A 263 10.47 -20.31 9.51
CA GLN A 263 11.32 -21.43 9.15
C GLN A 263 10.89 -22.76 9.78
N SER A 264 10.31 -22.73 10.98
CA SER A 264 9.73 -23.91 11.62
C SER A 264 8.44 -24.34 10.91
N LEU A 265 7.54 -23.37 10.66
CA LEU A 265 6.26 -23.59 9.99
C LEU A 265 6.41 -24.04 8.53
N SER A 266 7.47 -23.64 7.84
CA SER A 266 7.71 -24.03 6.44
C SER A 266 7.98 -25.52 6.25
N LYS A 267 8.20 -26.27 7.33
CA LYS A 267 8.42 -27.73 7.30
C LYS A 267 7.10 -28.51 7.30
N CYS A 268 5.96 -27.85 7.32
CA CYS A 268 4.66 -28.51 7.23
C CYS A 268 4.39 -29.03 5.82
N ASP A 269 3.56 -30.07 5.72
CA ASP A 269 3.13 -30.64 4.44
C ASP A 269 2.12 -29.73 3.70
N ASP A 270 1.54 -28.74 4.38
CA ASP A 270 0.52 -27.83 3.84
C ASP A 270 1.12 -26.80 2.85
N GLU A 271 0.87 -27.02 1.56
CA GLU A 271 1.33 -26.17 0.46
C GLU A 271 0.84 -24.72 0.57
N LEU A 272 -0.39 -24.50 1.06
CA LEU A 272 -0.95 -23.16 1.20
C LEU A 272 -0.22 -22.40 2.32
N MET A 273 0.12 -23.09 3.43
CA MET A 273 0.93 -22.47 4.49
C MET A 273 2.31 -22.06 3.97
N ARG A 274 2.99 -22.94 3.21
CA ARG A 274 4.30 -22.61 2.62
C ARG A 274 4.21 -21.45 1.62
N LEU A 275 3.12 -21.37 0.85
CA LEU A 275 2.83 -20.25 -0.06
C LEU A 275 2.70 -18.92 0.70
N HIS A 276 1.92 -18.90 1.78
CA HIS A 276 1.76 -17.70 2.61
C HIS A 276 3.07 -17.27 3.28
N ILE A 277 3.93 -18.22 3.67
CA ILE A 277 5.27 -17.93 4.22
C ILE A 277 6.13 -17.21 3.17
N ALA A 278 6.07 -17.63 1.91
CA ALA A 278 6.80 -16.99 0.81
C ALA A 278 6.36 -15.53 0.56
N TRP A 279 5.12 -15.17 0.89
CA TRP A 279 4.62 -13.79 0.79
C TRP A 279 4.90 -12.92 2.02
N ASN A 280 5.32 -13.50 3.13
CA ASN A 280 5.62 -12.74 4.34
C ASN A 280 6.92 -11.94 4.19
N GLN A 281 6.88 -10.65 4.54
CA GLN A 281 8.02 -9.72 4.40
C GLN A 281 9.22 -10.03 5.31
N ASN A 282 9.02 -10.77 6.41
CA ASN A 282 10.07 -11.23 7.32
C ASN A 282 10.72 -12.54 6.86
N CYS A 283 10.32 -13.10 5.72
CA CYS A 283 10.94 -14.30 5.16
C CYS A 283 12.41 -14.05 4.82
N THR A 284 13.31 -14.87 5.38
CA THR A 284 14.75 -14.69 5.18
C THR A 284 15.17 -15.13 3.77
N PRO A 285 16.29 -14.60 3.23
CA PRO A 285 16.84 -15.09 1.97
C PRO A 285 17.11 -16.61 1.96
N ASP A 286 17.55 -17.18 3.09
CA ASP A 286 17.81 -18.62 3.23
C ASP A 286 16.50 -19.44 3.17
N LEU A 287 15.44 -18.97 3.83
CA LEU A 287 14.14 -19.62 3.78
C LEU A 287 13.55 -19.53 2.37
N LEU A 288 13.62 -18.36 1.73
CA LEU A 288 13.19 -18.17 0.34
C LEU A 288 13.97 -19.07 -0.63
N ALA A 289 15.27 -19.28 -0.39
CA ALA A 289 16.07 -20.20 -1.19
C ALA A 289 15.53 -21.64 -1.08
N SER A 290 15.15 -22.08 0.12
CA SER A 290 14.52 -23.39 0.29
C SER A 290 13.12 -23.49 -0.35
N LEU A 291 12.31 -22.42 -0.28
CA LEU A 291 10.97 -22.38 -0.90
C LEU A 291 11.02 -22.27 -2.43
N ALA A 292 12.11 -21.73 -3.00
CA ALA A 292 12.34 -21.74 -4.44
C ALA A 292 12.64 -23.15 -5.00
N GLU A 293 12.94 -24.11 -4.13
CA GLU A 293 13.13 -25.53 -4.45
C GLU A 293 11.92 -26.39 -4.03
N ASP A 294 10.79 -25.76 -3.65
CA ASP A 294 9.60 -26.48 -3.20
C ASP A 294 9.01 -27.38 -4.30
N ALA A 295 8.38 -28.48 -3.88
CA ALA A 295 7.70 -29.38 -4.80
C ALA A 295 6.50 -28.70 -5.47
N ASP A 296 5.84 -27.79 -4.77
CA ASP A 296 4.70 -27.04 -5.29
C ASP A 296 5.13 -25.85 -6.16
N VAL A 297 4.45 -25.68 -7.30
CA VAL A 297 4.78 -24.65 -8.29
C VAL A 297 4.40 -23.25 -7.79
N ASP A 298 3.29 -23.11 -7.07
CA ASP A 298 2.83 -21.81 -6.59
C ASP A 298 3.72 -21.30 -5.46
N VAL A 299 4.18 -22.19 -4.57
CA VAL A 299 5.19 -21.86 -3.55
C VAL A 299 6.49 -21.36 -4.19
N ARG A 300 7.02 -22.10 -5.18
CA ARG A 300 8.20 -21.66 -5.93
C ARG A 300 7.99 -20.31 -6.61
N GLN A 301 6.80 -20.09 -7.19
CA GLN A 301 6.46 -18.82 -7.83
C GLN A 301 6.51 -17.66 -6.84
N ALA A 302 5.88 -17.82 -5.67
CA ALA A 302 5.86 -16.78 -4.64
C ALA A 302 7.27 -16.48 -4.14
N ALA A 303 8.12 -17.49 -3.97
CA ALA A 303 9.51 -17.30 -3.55
C ALA A 303 10.31 -16.47 -4.57
N ILE A 304 10.20 -16.76 -5.88
CA ILE A 304 10.95 -16.01 -6.91
C ILE A 304 10.43 -14.58 -7.13
N GLU A 305 9.16 -14.31 -6.82
CA GLU A 305 8.57 -12.98 -6.90
C GLU A 305 8.89 -12.13 -5.66
N HIS A 306 9.45 -12.74 -4.60
CA HIS A 306 9.77 -12.05 -3.36
C HIS A 306 10.97 -11.08 -3.50
N PRO A 307 10.91 -9.85 -2.97
CA PRO A 307 11.99 -8.85 -3.11
C PRO A 307 13.37 -9.27 -2.55
N HIS A 308 13.38 -10.23 -1.62
CA HIS A 308 14.58 -10.70 -0.91
C HIS A 308 15.11 -12.06 -1.38
N ILE A 309 14.56 -12.62 -2.46
CA ILE A 309 15.08 -13.87 -3.03
C ILE A 309 16.55 -13.70 -3.48
N PRO A 310 17.45 -14.64 -3.13
CA PRO A 310 18.81 -14.62 -3.66
C PRO A 310 18.82 -14.73 -5.18
N LEU A 311 19.67 -13.93 -5.84
CA LEU A 311 19.79 -13.93 -7.30
C LEU A 311 20.28 -15.27 -7.84
N SER A 312 21.02 -16.05 -7.06
CA SER A 312 21.40 -17.43 -7.39
C SER A 312 20.18 -18.31 -7.63
N ASN A 313 19.17 -18.26 -6.75
CA ASN A 313 17.96 -19.06 -6.89
C ASN A 313 17.14 -18.63 -8.11
N LEU A 314 17.02 -17.33 -8.38
CA LEU A 314 16.40 -16.85 -9.62
C LEU A 314 17.10 -17.35 -10.88
N LEU A 315 18.44 -17.37 -10.88
CA LEU A 315 19.24 -17.88 -11.99
C LEU A 315 19.06 -19.40 -12.16
N THR A 316 19.07 -20.15 -11.06
CA THR A 316 18.79 -21.59 -11.05
C THR A 316 17.39 -21.87 -11.60
N THR A 317 16.35 -21.18 -11.11
CA THR A 317 14.99 -21.33 -11.62
C THR A 317 14.90 -21.00 -13.11
N ALA A 318 15.51 -19.90 -13.57
CA ALA A 318 15.47 -19.52 -14.97
C ALA A 318 16.11 -20.57 -15.90
N CYS A 319 17.14 -21.28 -15.42
CA CYS A 319 17.88 -22.26 -16.22
C CYS A 319 17.29 -23.68 -16.13
N LEU A 320 16.90 -24.12 -14.92
CA LEU A 320 16.74 -25.53 -14.59
C LEU A 320 15.35 -25.92 -14.07
N ASP A 321 14.48 -24.97 -13.75
CA ASP A 321 13.14 -25.28 -13.25
C ASP A 321 12.37 -26.12 -14.28
N ASP A 322 11.65 -27.15 -13.83
CA ASP A 322 10.87 -28.02 -14.70
C ASP A 322 9.68 -27.28 -15.34
N ASN A 323 9.11 -26.30 -14.64
CA ASN A 323 8.00 -25.50 -15.10
C ASN A 323 8.47 -24.36 -16.04
N HIS A 324 8.03 -24.43 -17.30
CA HIS A 324 8.38 -23.41 -18.30
C HIS A 324 7.93 -21.99 -17.93
N THR A 325 6.77 -21.84 -17.28
CA THR A 325 6.23 -20.54 -16.87
C THR A 325 7.12 -19.89 -15.81
N LEU A 326 7.61 -20.68 -14.84
CA LEU A 326 8.53 -20.20 -13.82
C LEU A 326 9.87 -19.79 -14.42
N ARG A 327 10.41 -20.58 -15.37
CA ARG A 327 11.64 -20.19 -16.10
C ARG A 327 11.49 -18.82 -16.75
N MET A 328 10.36 -18.59 -17.43
CA MET A 328 10.08 -17.32 -18.10
C MET A 328 9.90 -16.16 -17.12
N LYS A 329 9.17 -16.37 -16.01
CA LYS A 329 9.00 -15.35 -14.95
C LYS A 329 10.33 -14.95 -14.33
N ALA A 330 11.15 -15.94 -13.94
CA ALA A 330 12.48 -15.70 -13.39
C ALA A 330 13.35 -14.90 -14.37
N TYR A 331 13.34 -15.27 -15.66
CA TYR A 331 14.04 -14.52 -16.70
C TYR A 331 13.58 -13.05 -16.81
N MET A 332 12.27 -12.80 -16.79
CA MET A 332 11.73 -11.43 -16.84
C MET A 332 12.19 -10.58 -15.65
N ILE A 333 12.31 -11.18 -14.47
CA ILE A 333 12.83 -10.50 -13.27
C ILE A 333 14.33 -10.21 -13.43
N LEU A 334 15.11 -11.14 -14.00
CA LEU A 334 16.56 -10.99 -14.17
C LEU A 334 16.92 -9.93 -15.22
N VAL A 335 16.16 -9.82 -16.31
CA VAL A 335 16.51 -8.92 -17.43
C VAL A 335 16.39 -7.43 -17.07
N VAL A 336 15.59 -7.10 -16.06
CA VAL A 336 15.42 -5.72 -15.57
C VAL A 336 16.41 -5.33 -14.47
N LYS A 337 17.26 -6.27 -14.00
CA LYS A 337 18.27 -5.99 -12.98
C LYS A 337 19.33 -5.03 -13.51
N THR A 338 19.75 -4.13 -12.65
CA THR A 338 20.72 -3.09 -12.94
C THR A 338 22.15 -3.60 -12.71
N ALA A 339 23.14 -2.88 -13.22
CA ALA A 339 24.55 -3.16 -12.92
C ALA A 339 24.84 -3.14 -11.41
N SER A 340 24.13 -2.31 -10.63
CA SER A 340 24.27 -2.28 -9.17
C SER A 340 23.83 -3.57 -8.51
N ASP A 341 22.73 -4.17 -8.99
CA ASP A 341 22.21 -5.44 -8.46
C ASP A 341 23.21 -6.58 -8.70
N TRP A 342 23.75 -6.67 -9.91
CA TRP A 342 24.76 -7.67 -10.27
C TRP A 342 26.06 -7.51 -9.48
N ASN A 343 26.55 -6.27 -9.33
CA ASN A 343 27.75 -6.01 -8.53
C ASN A 343 27.57 -6.41 -7.06
N LYS A 344 26.40 -6.17 -6.48
CA LYS A 344 26.07 -6.61 -5.12
C LYS A 344 26.09 -8.14 -5.04
N ALA A 345 25.39 -8.83 -5.94
CA ALA A 345 25.35 -10.29 -5.94
C ALA A 345 26.74 -10.94 -6.06
N ILE A 346 27.62 -10.39 -6.89
CA ILE A 346 28.97 -10.90 -7.06
C ILE A 346 29.80 -10.66 -5.79
N SER A 347 29.63 -9.51 -5.11
CA SER A 347 30.28 -9.27 -3.82
C SER A 347 29.81 -10.23 -2.72
N GLU A 348 28.60 -10.77 -2.83
CA GLU A 348 28.02 -11.78 -1.94
C GLU A 348 28.38 -13.22 -2.36
N GLY A 349 29.18 -13.39 -3.42
CA GLY A 349 29.75 -14.68 -3.84
C GLY A 349 29.22 -15.25 -5.16
N LEU A 350 28.33 -14.55 -5.87
CA LEU A 350 27.84 -15.01 -7.19
C LEU A 350 28.99 -15.07 -8.21
N SER A 351 29.14 -16.22 -8.88
CA SER A 351 30.11 -16.38 -9.97
C SER A 351 29.56 -17.25 -11.09
N LEU A 352 29.90 -16.96 -12.34
CA LEU A 352 29.59 -17.84 -13.48
C LEU A 352 30.18 -19.25 -13.34
N SER A 353 31.24 -19.41 -12.54
CA SER A 353 31.87 -20.71 -12.25
C SER A 353 31.23 -21.43 -11.05
N MET A 354 30.19 -20.87 -10.44
CA MET A 354 29.52 -21.53 -9.32
C MET A 354 28.66 -22.70 -9.82
N GLN A 355 28.50 -23.70 -8.96
CA GLN A 355 27.62 -24.84 -9.21
C GLN A 355 26.21 -24.49 -8.74
N ILE A 356 25.20 -24.76 -9.57
CA ILE A 356 23.79 -24.42 -9.29
C ILE A 356 22.89 -25.63 -9.03
N CYS A 357 23.46 -26.84 -8.90
CA CYS A 357 22.74 -28.08 -8.61
C CYS A 357 23.41 -28.84 -7.44
N ASN A 358 22.61 -29.48 -6.60
CA ASN A 358 23.05 -30.29 -5.46
C ASN A 358 23.33 -31.78 -5.80
N ASP A 359 23.17 -32.19 -7.05
CA ASP A 359 23.48 -33.55 -7.51
C ASP A 359 24.95 -33.68 -7.94
N ALA A 360 25.46 -34.91 -7.97
CA ALA A 360 26.87 -35.22 -8.24
C ALA A 360 27.37 -34.79 -9.65
N ASN A 361 26.50 -34.20 -10.47
CA ASN A 361 26.75 -33.68 -11.81
C ASN A 361 26.37 -32.18 -11.90
N GLY A 362 26.73 -31.38 -10.89
CA GLY A 362 26.51 -29.94 -10.91
C GLY A 362 26.92 -29.31 -12.25
N VAL A 363 26.04 -28.46 -12.79
CA VAL A 363 26.29 -27.67 -13.99
C VAL A 363 26.82 -26.31 -13.56
N GLU A 364 27.88 -25.83 -14.21
CA GLU A 364 28.35 -24.46 -14.01
C GLU A 364 27.28 -23.46 -14.44
N LEU A 365 27.04 -22.44 -13.62
CA LEU A 365 26.04 -21.41 -13.89
C LEU A 365 26.21 -20.80 -15.29
N GLY A 366 27.45 -20.53 -15.71
CA GLY A 366 27.75 -20.00 -17.03
C GLY A 366 27.28 -20.92 -18.16
N GLU A 367 27.52 -22.22 -18.04
CA GLU A 367 27.08 -23.20 -19.04
C GLU A 367 25.56 -23.34 -19.06
N ALA A 368 24.92 -23.39 -17.90
CA ALA A 368 23.47 -23.46 -17.78
C ALA A 368 22.77 -22.25 -18.41
N LEU A 369 23.29 -21.04 -18.17
CA LEU A 369 22.78 -19.81 -18.79
C LEU A 369 22.86 -19.85 -20.32
N LEU A 370 23.99 -20.30 -20.86
CA LEU A 370 24.17 -20.40 -22.32
C LEU A 370 23.28 -21.49 -22.92
N ALA A 371 23.15 -22.65 -22.26
CA ALA A 371 22.28 -23.73 -22.67
C ALA A 371 20.79 -23.33 -22.67
N ALA A 372 20.38 -22.52 -21.69
CA ALA A 372 19.04 -21.95 -21.60
C ALA A 372 18.81 -20.75 -22.54
N GLY A 373 19.82 -20.31 -23.30
CA GLY A 373 19.74 -19.17 -24.21
C GLY A 373 19.76 -17.80 -23.54
N LEU A 374 20.10 -17.72 -22.25
CA LEU A 374 20.08 -16.52 -21.41
C LEU A 374 21.35 -15.67 -21.55
N SER A 375 21.77 -15.44 -22.79
CA SER A 375 23.03 -14.75 -23.13
C SER A 375 23.11 -13.32 -22.57
N THR A 376 22.00 -12.59 -22.51
CA THR A 376 21.96 -11.22 -21.97
C THR A 376 22.28 -11.17 -20.48
N VAL A 377 21.77 -12.14 -19.72
CA VAL A 377 22.02 -12.29 -18.29
C VAL A 377 23.48 -12.72 -18.07
N TYR A 378 23.97 -13.70 -18.84
CA TYR A 378 25.37 -14.11 -18.83
C TYR A 378 26.33 -12.92 -19.03
N GLN A 379 26.08 -12.11 -20.06
CA GLN A 379 26.93 -10.94 -20.37
C GLN A 379 26.89 -9.88 -19.26
N SER A 380 25.72 -9.70 -18.62
CA SER A 380 25.57 -8.76 -17.50
C SER A 380 26.41 -9.19 -16.29
N ILE A 381 26.37 -10.49 -15.94
CA ILE A 381 27.18 -11.06 -14.85
C ILE A 381 28.67 -10.98 -15.22
N GLN A 382 29.06 -11.40 -16.42
CA GLN A 382 30.46 -11.36 -16.89
C GLN A 382 31.04 -9.94 -16.84
N SER A 383 30.29 -8.95 -17.31
CA SER A 383 30.69 -7.54 -17.27
C SER A 383 30.92 -7.05 -15.84
N ALA A 384 30.05 -7.43 -14.91
CA ALA A 384 30.16 -7.05 -13.51
C ALA A 384 31.34 -7.75 -12.80
N GLN A 385 31.59 -9.04 -13.10
CA GLN A 385 32.74 -9.78 -12.56
C GLN A 385 34.07 -9.18 -13.01
N LEU A 386 34.21 -8.88 -14.31
CA LEU A 386 35.41 -8.22 -14.86
C LEU A 386 35.62 -6.85 -14.20
N SER A 387 34.55 -6.07 -14.03
CA SER A 387 34.62 -4.74 -13.40
C SER A 387 35.17 -4.81 -11.97
N GLN A 388 34.74 -5.79 -11.16
CA GLN A 388 35.29 -6.01 -9.82
C GLN A 388 36.75 -6.48 -9.83
N GLN A 389 37.16 -7.33 -10.78
CA GLN A 389 38.55 -7.77 -10.91
C GLN A 389 39.50 -6.61 -11.25
N PHE A 390 39.08 -5.67 -12.10
CA PHE A 390 39.84 -4.46 -12.39
C PHE A 390 39.91 -3.51 -11.19
N CYS A 391 38.84 -3.37 -10.41
CA CYS A 391 38.83 -2.55 -9.20
C CYS A 391 39.69 -3.14 -8.07
N SER A 392 39.75 -4.47 -7.92
CA SER A 392 40.54 -5.14 -6.86
C SER A 392 42.03 -5.26 -7.20
N SER A 393 42.39 -5.30 -8.49
CA SER A 393 43.79 -5.30 -8.94
C SER A 393 44.44 -3.91 -8.95
N ALA A 394 43.66 -2.83 -8.85
CA ALA A 394 44.15 -1.48 -8.65
C ALA A 394 44.39 -1.18 -7.15
N GLY A 395 45.61 -1.47 -6.64
CA GLY A 395 46.03 -1.10 -5.27
C GLY A 395 46.01 0.42 -4.99
N PRO A 396 46.20 0.86 -3.72
CA PRO A 396 45.90 2.20 -3.22
C PRO A 396 46.90 3.28 -3.69
N GLY A 397 46.92 3.56 -4.99
CA GLY A 397 47.87 4.49 -5.62
C GLY A 397 47.30 5.36 -6.73
N LEU A 398 46.03 5.20 -7.10
CA LEU A 398 45.40 6.04 -8.12
C LEU A 398 44.02 6.50 -7.63
N SER A 399 44.01 7.60 -6.89
CA SER A 399 42.82 8.40 -6.63
C SER A 399 42.34 9.05 -7.93
N ILE A 400 41.57 8.32 -8.73
CA ILE A 400 40.74 8.92 -9.77
C ILE A 400 39.46 9.38 -9.07
N SER A 401 39.33 10.70 -8.91
CA SER A 401 38.17 11.32 -8.28
C SER A 401 36.88 10.90 -8.98
N SER A 402 35.86 10.58 -8.18
CA SER A 402 34.51 10.12 -8.55
C SER A 402 33.63 11.18 -9.28
N ARG A 403 34.20 11.98 -10.20
CA ARG A 403 33.47 13.01 -10.94
C ARG A 403 33.43 12.85 -12.47
N ASP A 404 34.20 11.94 -13.07
CA ASP A 404 34.32 11.92 -14.54
C ASP A 404 33.55 10.81 -15.29
N CYS A 405 32.79 9.94 -14.61
CA CYS A 405 32.04 8.86 -15.30
C CYS A 405 30.59 9.21 -15.72
N VAL A 406 30.10 10.44 -15.52
CA VAL A 406 28.67 10.75 -15.78
C VAL A 406 28.40 11.48 -17.09
N ASN A 407 29.39 12.02 -17.82
CA ASN A 407 29.11 12.85 -18.99
C ASN A 407 29.86 12.45 -20.25
N HIS A 408 29.57 11.31 -20.87
CA HIS A 408 29.84 11.11 -22.31
C HIS A 408 28.80 10.19 -22.97
N SER A 409 27.54 10.60 -22.94
CA SER A 409 26.51 10.08 -23.84
C SER A 409 25.53 11.18 -24.23
N ARG A 410 25.98 12.15 -25.05
CA ARG A 410 25.08 12.95 -25.90
C ARG A 410 25.82 13.58 -27.08
N SER A 411 25.60 12.96 -28.24
CA SER A 411 25.33 13.60 -29.54
C SER A 411 26.40 14.48 -30.18
N LYS A 412 27.04 13.95 -31.24
CA LYS A 412 27.18 14.70 -32.50
C LYS A 412 26.82 13.82 -33.68
N THR A 413 25.60 14.04 -34.14
CA THR A 413 25.07 13.66 -35.45
C THR A 413 25.93 14.33 -36.54
N LEU A 414 26.47 13.53 -37.47
CA LEU A 414 27.01 14.01 -38.74
C LEU A 414 25.82 14.36 -39.66
N ARG A 415 25.78 15.61 -40.14
CA ARG A 415 25.04 16.01 -41.35
C ARG A 415 26.07 16.25 -42.46
N MET A 416 25.92 15.52 -43.56
CA MET A 416 25.87 16.13 -44.90
C MET A 416 24.42 16.14 -45.33
#